data_AF-A0A518DEK0-F1
#
_entry.id   AF-A0A518DEK0-F1
#
_cell.length_a   1.000
_cell.length_b   1.000
_cell.length_c   1.000
_cell.angle_alpha   90.00
_cell.angle_beta   90.00
_cell.angle_gamma   90.00
#
_symmetry.space_group_name_H-M   'P 1'
#
loop_
_entity.id
_entity.type
_entity.pdbx_description
1 polymer ?
#
loop_
_entity_poly.entity_id
_entity_poly.type
_entity_poly.pdbx_seq_one_letter_code
_entity_poly.pdbx_strand_id
1 'polypeptide(L)'
;MRLALLRCLTLSGVVALALPSTAAEPARPNIVYIFADDMGWGEGQFNNADSPIKTPNLNALAASGVNFTRHYSATVCSPSRSMLMTGLHTGHGSNDRNANIGAGLLPEEKTVADVLKSAGYATSIFGKWGWGGSGGSGELRPNPTIERAATLPQNKGFDEFYGYLNHGRAHSYQVDSLWTTVEPADDDNDGVDEIGEKYQPQSDHGLWLEKTGNNPANLHAAYTHDIVGLKSEAYVRDHAGKAEPFYMQVNYTIPHFDLDEIAAVGPLLNLEGEEIAPAGLGAYANAAGMNEKEQKHAAMVSRMDASIGSLVARLSDPDGDGDTSDSILENTVVIFSSDNGPTPEDGLGREGLLNLDLTAGLRGGKRDLFEGGIRSPLIVRWDAELGPDERGKTNATPTDLCDFMATAAELAGADAPAGIDGVSLASTLTGRGAPRPKKMIVSENFERSQTGNPTASWTIIRGDQKLIKLRDGEFRLYDLATDPTESKAIDLTDPTKNAQKKVLERAALLQGVGEDDDWYVANPAWAGPDLRHLTPGDYNLDGAVDAADYTVWRDTLGQKVPPYTGADGNGDGVVDQADSEVWKQAR
;
A
#
# COMPACT_ATOMS: atom_id res chain seq x y z
N MET A 1 -8.37 86.72 41.91
CA MET A 1 -7.87 85.81 40.86
C MET A 1 -8.40 84.42 41.14
N ARG A 2 -9.14 83.84 40.20
CA ARG A 2 -9.78 82.52 40.29
C ARG A 2 -8.85 81.40 39.79
N LEU A 3 -9.12 80.22 40.35
CA LEU A 3 -8.70 78.84 40.08
C LEU A 3 -8.18 78.49 38.67
N ALA A 4 -7.22 77.56 38.65
CA ALA A 4 -7.32 76.33 37.85
C ALA A 4 -6.52 75.19 38.51
N LEU A 5 -7.20 74.16 39.01
CA LEU A 5 -6.62 72.87 39.43
C LEU A 5 -6.65 71.92 38.22
N LEU A 6 -5.50 71.38 37.85
CA LEU A 6 -5.35 70.35 36.83
C LEU A 6 -5.62 68.96 37.47
N ARG A 7 -6.59 68.22 36.94
CA ARG A 7 -6.84 66.81 37.27
C ARG A 7 -5.96 65.92 36.37
N CYS A 8 -5.01 65.19 36.95
CA CYS A 8 -4.38 64.05 36.29
C CYS A 8 -5.31 62.83 36.42
N LEU A 9 -5.87 62.36 35.30
CA LEU A 9 -6.44 61.02 35.20
C LEU A 9 -5.30 60.01 35.08
N THR A 10 -5.18 59.11 36.04
CA THR A 10 -4.35 57.89 35.92
C THR A 10 -5.21 56.79 35.28
N LEU A 11 -4.97 56.51 33.99
CA LEU A 11 -5.51 55.34 33.30
C LEU A 11 -4.81 54.08 33.85
N SER A 12 -5.52 53.25 34.60
CA SER A 12 -5.03 51.90 34.94
C SER A 12 -5.32 50.97 33.77
N GLY A 13 -4.32 50.74 32.92
CA GLY A 13 -4.39 49.75 31.85
C GLY A 13 -4.23 48.33 32.43
N VAL A 14 -5.29 47.54 32.39
CA VAL A 14 -5.21 46.09 32.62
C VAL A 14 -4.56 45.47 31.39
N VAL A 15 -3.30 45.05 31.51
CA VAL A 15 -2.64 44.19 30.52
C VAL A 15 -3.17 42.78 30.73
N ALA A 16 -4.14 42.35 29.92
CA ALA A 16 -4.52 40.95 29.84
C ALA A 16 -3.38 40.19 29.16
N LEU A 17 -2.62 39.41 29.93
CA LEU A 17 -1.70 38.41 29.38
C LEU A 17 -2.56 37.35 28.68
N ALA A 18 -2.66 37.43 27.36
CA ALA A 18 -3.13 36.33 26.54
C ALA A 18 -2.12 35.19 26.70
N LEU A 19 -2.50 34.14 27.43
CA LEU A 19 -1.76 32.88 27.41
C LEU A 19 -1.74 32.40 25.95
N PRO A 20 -0.57 31.99 25.41
CA PRO A 20 -0.54 31.35 24.10
C PRO A 20 -1.49 30.15 24.16
N SER A 21 -2.52 30.16 23.31
CA SER A 21 -3.30 28.97 23.04
C SER A 21 -2.31 27.92 22.58
N THR A 22 -2.05 26.90 23.40
CA THR A 22 -1.48 25.65 22.90
C THR A 22 -2.45 25.19 21.84
N ALA A 23 -2.09 25.33 20.56
CA ALA A 23 -2.80 24.61 19.51
C ALA A 23 -2.80 23.14 19.97
N ALA A 24 -3.97 22.57 20.18
CA ALA A 24 -4.07 21.15 20.48
C ALA A 24 -3.29 20.41 19.39
N GLU A 25 -2.47 19.42 19.77
CA GLU A 25 -1.89 18.54 18.75
C GLU A 25 -3.02 18.03 17.87
N PRO A 26 -2.86 18.08 16.53
CA PRO A 26 -3.88 17.59 15.63
C PRO A 26 -4.23 16.15 16.02
N ALA A 27 -5.52 15.87 16.14
CA ALA A 27 -5.98 14.54 16.50
C ALA A 27 -5.46 13.54 15.48
N ARG A 28 -4.87 12.43 15.97
CA ARG A 28 -4.37 11.36 15.10
C ARG A 28 -5.52 10.85 14.22
N PRO A 29 -5.33 10.74 12.89
CA PRO A 29 -6.42 10.40 12.00
C PRO A 29 -6.71 8.90 12.02
N ASN A 30 -7.93 8.51 11.65
CA ASN A 30 -8.17 7.15 11.17
C ASN A 30 -7.46 6.96 9.83
N ILE A 31 -7.07 5.73 9.51
CA ILE A 31 -6.41 5.39 8.24
C ILE A 31 -7.21 4.29 7.56
N VAL A 32 -7.70 4.57 6.35
CA VAL A 32 -8.41 3.59 5.51
C VAL A 32 -7.59 3.39 4.23
N TYR A 33 -7.02 2.20 4.07
CA TYR A 33 -6.24 1.83 2.89
C TYR A 33 -7.03 0.85 2.03
N ILE A 34 -7.51 1.29 0.88
CA ILE A 34 -8.25 0.49 -0.09
C ILE A 34 -7.28 0.02 -1.17
N PHE A 35 -7.21 -1.28 -1.39
CA PHE A 35 -6.23 -1.90 -2.27
C PHE A 35 -6.91 -2.86 -3.26
N ALA A 36 -6.86 -2.51 -4.54
CA ALA A 36 -7.34 -3.33 -5.64
C ALA A 36 -6.31 -4.42 -6.01
N ASP A 37 -6.77 -5.46 -6.72
CA ASP A 37 -5.93 -6.56 -7.22
C ASP A 37 -6.02 -6.60 -8.74
N ASP A 38 -4.90 -6.34 -9.42
CA ASP A 38 -4.78 -6.22 -10.89
C ASP A 38 -5.52 -5.03 -11.55
N MET A 39 -5.89 -3.98 -10.80
CA MET A 39 -6.42 -2.77 -11.45
C MET A 39 -5.29 -1.97 -12.09
N GLY A 40 -5.36 -1.80 -13.41
CA GLY A 40 -4.39 -1.03 -14.18
C GLY A 40 -4.45 0.48 -13.96
N TRP A 41 -3.33 1.15 -14.24
CA TRP A 41 -3.17 2.60 -14.07
C TRP A 41 -4.20 3.43 -14.83
N GLY A 42 -4.61 2.96 -16.01
CA GLY A 42 -5.51 3.65 -16.94
C GLY A 42 -6.97 3.26 -16.83
N GLU A 43 -7.36 2.39 -15.90
CA GLU A 43 -8.75 1.94 -15.80
C GLU A 43 -9.69 3.03 -15.27
N GLY A 44 -9.18 3.90 -14.41
CA GLY A 44 -9.93 5.03 -13.84
C GLY A 44 -9.84 6.30 -14.68
N GLN A 45 -10.94 7.05 -14.77
CA GLN A 45 -10.99 8.28 -15.56
C GLN A 45 -10.11 9.41 -14.98
N PHE A 46 -9.75 9.31 -13.70
CA PHE A 46 -8.78 10.19 -13.04
C PHE A 46 -7.35 10.08 -13.59
N ASN A 47 -7.01 8.98 -14.30
CA ASN A 47 -5.73 8.79 -14.98
C ASN A 47 -5.86 8.68 -16.51
N ASN A 48 -7.00 8.18 -17.00
CA ASN A 48 -7.31 8.06 -18.42
C ASN A 48 -8.70 8.64 -18.70
N ALA A 49 -8.78 9.90 -19.13
CA ALA A 49 -10.06 10.56 -19.40
C ALA A 49 -10.95 9.83 -20.42
N ASP A 50 -10.33 9.02 -21.30
CA ASP A 50 -11.01 8.24 -22.33
C ASP A 50 -11.34 6.80 -21.88
N SER A 51 -11.08 6.44 -20.62
CA SER A 51 -11.40 5.10 -20.09
C SER A 51 -12.88 4.78 -20.32
N PRO A 52 -13.20 3.62 -20.90
CA PRO A 52 -14.57 3.22 -21.13
C PRO A 52 -15.24 2.64 -19.87
N ILE A 53 -14.47 2.47 -18.78
CA ILE A 53 -14.94 1.94 -17.50
C ILE A 53 -15.37 3.08 -16.58
N LYS A 54 -16.62 3.04 -16.11
CA LYS A 54 -17.21 4.05 -15.23
C LYS A 54 -16.72 3.87 -13.79
N THR A 55 -16.02 4.88 -13.29
CA THR A 55 -15.47 4.93 -11.93
C THR A 55 -15.81 6.27 -11.23
N PRO A 56 -17.10 6.65 -11.14
CA PRO A 56 -17.49 7.96 -10.61
C PRO A 56 -17.04 8.22 -9.17
N ASN A 57 -16.99 7.19 -8.31
CA ASN A 57 -16.61 7.36 -6.91
C ASN A 57 -15.11 7.54 -6.74
N LEU A 58 -14.28 6.81 -7.49
CA LEU A 58 -12.84 7.04 -7.55
C LEU A 58 -12.51 8.39 -8.17
N ASN A 59 -13.27 8.84 -9.18
CA ASN A 59 -13.14 10.20 -9.70
C ASN A 59 -13.46 11.25 -8.63
N ALA A 60 -14.52 11.04 -7.84
CA ALA A 60 -14.87 11.93 -6.73
C ALA A 60 -13.82 11.92 -5.61
N LEU A 61 -13.24 10.75 -5.32
CA LEU A 61 -12.13 10.59 -4.38
C LEU A 61 -10.90 11.37 -4.87
N ALA A 62 -10.55 11.25 -6.16
CA ALA A 62 -9.46 12.01 -6.77
C ALA A 62 -9.73 13.52 -6.76
N ALA A 63 -10.95 13.95 -7.06
CA ALA A 63 -11.36 15.35 -7.04
C ALA A 63 -11.32 15.96 -5.62
N SER A 64 -11.52 15.14 -4.58
CA SER A 64 -11.49 15.56 -3.19
C SER A 64 -10.12 15.35 -2.53
N GLY A 65 -9.19 14.66 -3.19
CA GLY A 65 -7.87 14.31 -2.69
C GLY A 65 -6.75 14.78 -3.61
N VAL A 66 -5.61 14.08 -3.57
CA VAL A 66 -4.47 14.26 -4.47
C VAL A 66 -4.24 12.95 -5.24
N ASN A 67 -4.13 13.04 -6.57
CA ASN A 67 -3.82 11.91 -7.45
C ASN A 67 -2.31 11.85 -7.73
N PHE A 68 -1.62 10.85 -7.19
CA PHE A 68 -0.20 10.62 -7.44
C PHE A 68 -0.01 9.83 -8.72
N THR A 69 0.46 10.51 -9.76
CA THR A 69 0.51 9.93 -11.11
C THR A 69 1.71 9.01 -11.30
N ARG A 70 2.74 9.03 -10.44
CA ARG A 70 3.96 8.22 -10.52
C ARG A 70 4.16 7.36 -9.26
N HIS A 71 3.14 6.58 -8.91
CA HIS A 71 3.20 5.60 -7.83
C HIS A 71 3.53 4.21 -8.37
N TYR A 72 4.40 3.47 -7.67
CA TYR A 72 4.95 2.21 -8.16
C TYR A 72 4.76 1.04 -7.17
N SER A 73 4.62 -0.14 -7.73
CA SER A 73 4.41 -1.42 -7.07
C SER A 73 5.39 -2.49 -7.62
N ALA A 74 5.31 -3.73 -7.13
CA ALA A 74 6.01 -4.85 -7.75
C ALA A 74 5.22 -5.38 -8.97
N THR A 75 5.76 -6.40 -9.64
CA THR A 75 5.14 -6.95 -10.85
C THR A 75 3.96 -7.89 -10.58
N VAL A 76 3.80 -8.36 -9.35
CA VAL A 76 2.76 -9.31 -8.90
C VAL A 76 2.33 -9.08 -7.44
N CYS A 77 1.20 -9.66 -7.07
CA CYS A 77 0.45 -9.34 -5.85
C CYS A 77 1.17 -9.66 -4.52
N SER A 78 1.84 -10.81 -4.37
CA SER A 78 2.49 -11.18 -3.09
C SER A 78 3.62 -10.21 -2.71
N PRO A 79 4.58 -9.90 -3.59
CA PRO A 79 5.64 -8.94 -3.29
C PRO A 79 5.12 -7.52 -3.07
N SER A 80 4.15 -7.06 -3.86
CA SER A 80 3.53 -5.74 -3.65
C SER A 80 2.87 -5.62 -2.27
N ARG A 81 2.14 -6.65 -1.83
CA ARG A 81 1.56 -6.69 -0.48
C ARG A 81 2.66 -6.70 0.58
N SER A 82 3.75 -7.43 0.35
CA SER A 82 4.91 -7.41 1.26
C SER A 82 5.53 -6.01 1.36
N MET A 83 5.71 -5.32 0.24
CA MET A 83 6.22 -3.94 0.20
C MET A 83 5.35 -2.99 1.02
N LEU A 84 4.04 -3.06 0.80
CA LEU A 84 3.05 -2.25 1.53
C LEU A 84 3.12 -2.50 3.03
N MET A 85 3.24 -3.76 3.44
CA MET A 85 3.24 -4.16 4.85
C MET A 85 4.53 -3.83 5.56
N THR A 86 5.68 -4.07 4.93
CA THR A 86 7.00 -4.04 5.60
C THR A 86 7.76 -2.73 5.39
N GLY A 87 7.41 -1.97 4.34
CA GLY A 87 8.20 -0.82 3.92
C GLY A 87 9.50 -1.17 3.21
N LEU A 88 9.71 -2.44 2.82
CA LEU A 88 10.89 -2.93 2.11
C LEU A 88 10.57 -3.18 0.65
N HIS A 89 11.43 -2.75 -0.27
CA HIS A 89 11.26 -3.06 -1.69
C HIS A 89 11.71 -4.50 -1.99
N THR A 90 11.41 -5.03 -3.17
CA THR A 90 11.63 -6.46 -3.48
C THR A 90 13.09 -6.91 -3.37
N GLY A 91 14.08 -6.03 -3.54
CA GLY A 91 15.50 -6.36 -3.34
C GLY A 91 15.93 -6.50 -1.87
N HIS A 92 15.09 -6.05 -0.93
CA HIS A 92 15.32 -6.10 0.51
C HIS A 92 14.22 -6.88 1.26
N GLY A 93 13.11 -7.27 0.63
CA GLY A 93 12.02 -7.99 1.28
C GLY A 93 12.15 -9.51 1.15
N SER A 94 11.72 -10.27 2.15
CA SER A 94 11.76 -11.74 2.11
C SER A 94 10.81 -12.37 1.08
N ASN A 95 9.74 -11.65 0.73
CA ASN A 95 8.71 -12.07 -0.20
C ASN A 95 8.76 -11.23 -1.47
N ASP A 96 9.55 -11.70 -2.42
CA ASP A 96 9.94 -11.02 -3.67
C ASP A 96 9.33 -11.67 -4.93
N ARG A 97 8.64 -12.82 -4.77
CA ARG A 97 8.00 -13.56 -5.86
C ARG A 97 6.75 -14.31 -5.41
N ASN A 98 5.82 -14.55 -6.33
CA ASN A 98 4.64 -15.39 -6.05
C ASN A 98 5.02 -16.87 -5.79
N ALA A 99 6.16 -17.36 -6.28
CA ALA A 99 6.63 -18.70 -5.93
C ALA A 99 6.92 -18.88 -4.43
N ASN A 100 7.14 -17.77 -3.71
CA ASN A 100 7.34 -17.70 -2.26
C ASN A 100 6.03 -17.37 -1.52
N ILE A 101 4.85 -17.49 -2.14
CA ILE A 101 3.54 -17.37 -1.45
C ILE A 101 3.47 -18.32 -0.26
N GLY A 102 4.01 -19.52 -0.43
CA GLY A 102 4.14 -20.48 0.66
C GLY A 102 5.06 -19.98 1.76
N ALA A 103 6.06 -19.13 1.49
CA ALA A 103 6.98 -18.56 2.46
C ALA A 103 6.35 -17.47 3.34
N GLY A 104 5.52 -16.61 2.75
CA GLY A 104 4.84 -15.49 3.44
C GLY A 104 5.83 -14.45 4.00
N LEU A 105 5.37 -13.67 4.99
CA LEU A 105 6.23 -12.78 5.77
C LEU A 105 6.98 -13.57 6.85
N LEU A 106 8.26 -13.27 7.09
CA LEU A 106 9.03 -13.89 8.17
C LEU A 106 8.47 -13.47 9.52
N PRO A 107 8.47 -14.33 10.57
CA PRO A 107 7.89 -13.99 11.87
C PRO A 107 8.37 -12.65 12.46
N GLU A 108 9.65 -12.35 12.32
CA GLU A 108 10.35 -11.15 12.78
C GLU A 108 10.04 -9.87 11.99
N GLU A 109 9.54 -9.98 10.75
CA GLU A 109 9.18 -8.81 9.93
C GLU A 109 7.97 -8.10 10.52
N LYS A 110 8.18 -6.84 10.91
CA LYS A 110 7.14 -5.96 11.42
C LYS A 110 6.30 -5.41 10.28
N THR A 111 4.98 -5.47 10.45
CA THR A 111 4.05 -4.85 9.52
C THR A 111 3.69 -3.44 9.97
N VAL A 112 3.10 -2.68 9.06
CA VAL A 112 2.47 -1.38 9.36
C VAL A 112 1.39 -1.52 10.44
N ALA A 113 0.68 -2.65 10.50
CA ALA A 113 -0.30 -2.91 11.56
C ALA A 113 0.37 -3.10 12.92
N ASP A 114 1.52 -3.79 13.01
CA ASP A 114 2.29 -3.88 14.27
C ASP A 114 2.66 -2.48 14.80
N VAL A 115 3.12 -1.61 13.91
CA VAL A 115 3.51 -0.24 14.24
C VAL A 115 2.30 0.57 14.73
N LEU A 116 1.20 0.55 13.97
CA LEU A 116 -0.01 1.30 14.33
C LEU A 116 -0.67 0.77 15.61
N LYS A 117 -0.74 -0.55 15.78
CA LYS A 117 -1.23 -1.18 17.01
C LYS A 117 -0.40 -0.77 18.23
N SER A 118 0.93 -0.71 18.09
CA SER A 118 1.81 -0.21 19.16
C SER A 118 1.58 1.27 19.49
N ALA A 119 1.12 2.06 18.51
CA ALA A 119 0.68 3.44 18.69
C ALA A 119 -0.74 3.56 19.27
N GLY A 120 -1.43 2.45 19.55
CA GLY A 120 -2.78 2.44 20.12
C GLY A 120 -3.89 2.63 19.09
N TYR A 121 -3.67 2.20 17.84
CA TYR A 121 -4.73 2.05 16.84
C TYR A 121 -5.42 0.70 17.01
N ALA A 122 -6.74 0.68 16.81
CA ALA A 122 -7.44 -0.57 16.46
C ALA A 122 -7.12 -0.93 15.00
N THR A 123 -6.82 -2.19 14.72
CA THR A 123 -6.29 -2.61 13.40
C THR A 123 -7.13 -3.71 12.75
N SER A 124 -7.48 -3.51 11.48
CA SER A 124 -8.26 -4.51 10.74
C SER A 124 -7.80 -4.67 9.30
N ILE A 125 -8.01 -5.88 8.76
CA ILE A 125 -7.78 -6.20 7.36
C ILE A 125 -8.89 -7.08 6.80
N PHE A 126 -9.49 -6.66 5.70
CA PHE A 126 -10.59 -7.39 5.05
C PHE A 126 -10.25 -7.75 3.61
N GLY A 127 -10.62 -8.96 3.19
CA GLY A 127 -10.35 -9.49 1.85
C GLY A 127 -9.05 -10.29 1.76
N LYS A 128 -8.22 -10.00 0.76
CA LYS A 128 -7.04 -10.84 0.45
C LYS A 128 -5.86 -10.53 1.37
N TRP A 129 -5.56 -11.44 2.29
CA TRP A 129 -4.29 -11.46 3.01
C TRP A 129 -3.24 -12.25 2.21
N GLY A 130 -3.55 -13.49 1.88
CA GLY A 130 -2.76 -14.31 0.96
C GLY A 130 -1.70 -15.21 1.59
N TRP A 131 -1.41 -15.06 2.89
CA TRP A 131 -0.44 -15.90 3.60
C TRP A 131 -1.05 -16.69 4.77
N GLY A 132 -0.54 -17.89 5.04
CA GLY A 132 -0.86 -18.67 6.24
C GLY A 132 -1.89 -19.80 6.06
N GLY A 133 -2.64 -19.82 4.95
CA GLY A 133 -3.62 -20.88 4.66
C GLY A 133 -3.30 -21.70 3.40
N SER A 134 -3.74 -22.96 3.40
CA SER A 134 -3.66 -23.84 2.23
C SER A 134 -4.67 -23.47 1.15
N GLY A 135 -4.43 -23.97 -0.07
CA GLY A 135 -5.36 -23.88 -1.21
C GLY A 135 -4.67 -23.55 -2.53
N GLY A 136 -5.37 -23.82 -3.62
CA GLY A 136 -4.95 -23.53 -4.99
C GLY A 136 -6.00 -22.78 -5.81
N SER A 137 -5.59 -22.25 -6.96
CA SER A 137 -6.51 -21.62 -7.92
C SER A 137 -7.49 -22.64 -8.48
N GLY A 138 -8.79 -22.29 -8.51
CA GLY A 138 -9.87 -23.18 -8.95
C GLY A 138 -10.19 -24.31 -7.97
N GLU A 139 -9.49 -24.38 -6.83
CA GLU A 139 -9.80 -25.32 -5.76
C GLU A 139 -10.93 -24.78 -4.88
N LEU A 140 -12.17 -24.86 -5.38
CA LEU A 140 -13.36 -24.47 -4.60
C LEU A 140 -13.55 -25.35 -3.34
N ARG A 141 -12.89 -26.52 -3.28
CA ARG A 141 -12.97 -27.51 -2.20
C ARG A 141 -11.67 -28.32 -2.03
N PRO A 142 -10.74 -27.82 -1.22
CA PRO A 142 -10.37 -28.58 -0.04
C PRO A 142 -10.75 -27.80 1.23
N ASN A 143 -11.01 -28.51 2.33
CA ASN A 143 -11.02 -27.90 3.66
C ASN A 143 -9.66 -27.21 3.84
N PRO A 144 -9.59 -25.87 3.77
CA PRO A 144 -8.34 -25.18 3.92
C PRO A 144 -7.80 -25.47 5.32
N THR A 145 -6.49 -25.57 5.43
CA THR A 145 -5.79 -25.77 6.69
C THR A 145 -4.83 -24.62 6.89
N ILE A 146 -4.46 -24.37 8.14
CA ILE A 146 -3.44 -23.40 8.46
C ILE A 146 -2.08 -24.05 8.22
N GLU A 147 -1.33 -23.50 7.27
CA GLU A 147 0.00 -23.99 6.92
C GLU A 147 1.10 -23.27 7.72
N ARG A 148 0.85 -22.01 8.10
CA ARG A 148 1.83 -21.17 8.80
C ARG A 148 1.18 -20.20 9.78
N ALA A 149 0.99 -20.67 11.02
CA ALA A 149 0.38 -19.86 12.08
C ALA A 149 1.11 -18.51 12.28
N ALA A 150 2.44 -18.48 12.22
CA ALA A 150 3.23 -17.26 12.44
C ALA A 150 3.00 -16.15 11.39
N THR A 151 2.42 -16.48 10.23
CA THR A 151 2.13 -15.51 9.16
C THR A 151 0.66 -15.09 9.13
N LEU A 152 -0.15 -15.54 10.10
CA LEU A 152 -1.55 -15.16 10.19
C LEU A 152 -1.69 -13.66 10.55
N PRO A 153 -2.77 -12.98 10.12
CA PRO A 153 -2.95 -11.55 10.33
C PRO A 153 -2.80 -11.09 11.79
N GLN A 154 -3.32 -11.86 12.75
CA GLN A 154 -3.25 -11.57 14.18
C GLN A 154 -1.84 -11.62 14.75
N ASN A 155 -0.97 -12.44 14.15
CA ASN A 155 0.45 -12.51 14.49
C ASN A 155 1.26 -11.42 13.77
N LYS A 156 0.60 -10.64 12.91
CA LYS A 156 1.14 -9.54 12.12
C LYS A 156 0.45 -8.21 12.42
N GLY A 157 -0.02 -8.07 13.66
CA GLY A 157 -0.46 -6.80 14.21
C GLY A 157 -1.91 -6.42 13.93
N PHE A 158 -2.71 -7.26 13.25
CA PHE A 158 -4.14 -6.99 13.02
C PHE A 158 -5.02 -7.56 14.15
N ASP A 159 -5.91 -6.75 14.71
CA ASP A 159 -6.89 -7.19 15.70
C ASP A 159 -8.05 -7.96 15.06
N GLU A 160 -8.46 -7.52 13.87
CA GLU A 160 -9.57 -8.11 13.15
C GLU A 160 -9.21 -8.49 11.71
N PHE A 161 -9.61 -9.70 11.31
CA PHE A 161 -9.48 -10.17 9.93
C PHE A 161 -10.75 -10.85 9.45
N TYR A 162 -11.05 -10.65 8.18
CA TYR A 162 -12.08 -11.39 7.45
C TYR A 162 -11.69 -11.54 5.98
N GLY A 163 -11.46 -12.76 5.49
CA GLY A 163 -11.20 -13.00 4.06
C GLY A 163 -10.32 -14.20 3.73
N TYR A 164 -9.38 -14.02 2.81
CA TYR A 164 -8.58 -15.09 2.20
C TYR A 164 -7.16 -15.16 2.77
N LEU A 165 -6.81 -16.30 3.39
CA LEU A 165 -5.44 -16.60 3.83
C LEU A 165 -4.55 -17.20 2.73
N ASN A 166 -5.07 -17.45 1.54
CA ASN A 166 -4.34 -18.06 0.42
C ASN A 166 -4.57 -17.26 -0.86
N HIS A 167 -3.49 -16.94 -1.58
CA HIS A 167 -3.56 -16.19 -2.84
C HIS A 167 -4.34 -16.92 -3.93
N GLY A 168 -4.12 -18.23 -4.11
CA GLY A 168 -4.77 -19.02 -5.15
C GLY A 168 -6.28 -19.16 -4.93
N ARG A 169 -6.71 -19.34 -3.68
CA ARG A 169 -8.13 -19.37 -3.33
C ARG A 169 -8.82 -18.03 -3.57
N ALA A 170 -8.09 -16.92 -3.44
CA ALA A 170 -8.57 -15.57 -3.72
C ALA A 170 -8.72 -15.26 -5.23
N HIS A 171 -8.67 -16.27 -6.11
CA HIS A 171 -8.95 -16.12 -7.54
C HIS A 171 -10.44 -16.28 -7.89
N SER A 172 -11.25 -16.83 -6.98
CA SER A 172 -12.69 -17.05 -7.15
C SER A 172 -13.47 -16.17 -6.17
N TYR A 173 -14.69 -15.75 -6.54
CA TYR A 173 -15.54 -14.87 -5.74
C TYR A 173 -16.77 -15.57 -5.16
N GLN A 174 -17.01 -16.83 -5.54
CA GLN A 174 -18.02 -17.71 -4.99
C GLN A 174 -17.35 -18.88 -4.27
N VAL A 175 -16.96 -18.66 -3.02
CA VAL A 175 -16.29 -19.67 -2.19
C VAL A 175 -17.20 -20.20 -1.10
N ASP A 176 -16.95 -21.45 -0.70
CA ASP A 176 -17.76 -22.14 0.32
C ASP A 176 -17.45 -21.66 1.76
N SER A 177 -16.33 -20.96 1.96
CA SER A 177 -15.92 -20.43 3.26
C SER A 177 -14.89 -19.30 3.14
N LEU A 178 -14.83 -18.46 4.17
CA LEU A 178 -13.79 -17.45 4.39
C LEU A 178 -13.24 -17.59 5.82
N TRP A 179 -12.10 -16.98 6.08
CA TRP A 179 -11.48 -16.98 7.42
C TRP A 179 -11.85 -15.72 8.19
N THR A 180 -11.98 -15.82 9.50
CA THR A 180 -12.09 -14.65 10.39
C THR A 180 -11.22 -14.81 11.63
N THR A 181 -10.85 -13.70 12.27
CA THR A 181 -10.32 -13.71 13.64
C THR A 181 -11.37 -14.11 14.66
N VAL A 182 -10.97 -14.90 15.65
CA VAL A 182 -11.79 -15.28 16.80
C VAL A 182 -11.01 -15.06 18.07
N GLU A 183 -11.70 -14.69 19.15
CA GLU A 183 -11.11 -14.69 20.48
C GLU A 183 -10.57 -16.09 20.80
N PRO A 184 -9.34 -16.24 21.30
CA PRO A 184 -8.79 -17.55 21.63
C PRO A 184 -9.70 -18.27 22.65
N ALA A 185 -10.33 -19.34 22.17
CA ALA A 185 -11.14 -20.30 22.92
C ALA A 185 -10.43 -20.77 24.20
N ASP A 186 -9.20 -21.26 23.97
CA ASP A 186 -8.28 -21.98 24.83
C ASP A 186 -6.91 -22.04 24.11
N ASP A 187 -5.88 -22.68 24.71
CA ASP A 187 -4.51 -22.86 24.18
C ASP A 187 -4.42 -23.56 22.80
N ASP A 188 -5.52 -24.12 22.30
CA ASP A 188 -5.60 -24.91 21.05
C ASP A 188 -6.18 -24.14 19.85
N ASN A 189 -6.57 -22.87 20.01
CA ASN A 189 -7.03 -22.01 18.92
C ASN A 189 -5.88 -21.11 18.43
N ASP A 190 -5.55 -21.16 17.14
CA ASP A 190 -4.49 -20.34 16.55
C ASP A 190 -4.92 -18.88 16.28
N GLY A 191 -6.15 -18.50 16.64
CA GLY A 191 -6.67 -17.13 16.63
C GLY A 191 -7.49 -16.78 15.38
N VAL A 192 -7.72 -17.75 14.49
CA VAL A 192 -8.63 -17.62 13.34
C VAL A 192 -9.54 -18.85 13.25
N ASP A 193 -10.71 -18.68 12.66
CA ASP A 193 -11.63 -19.77 12.36
C ASP A 193 -12.09 -19.71 10.90
N GLU A 194 -12.33 -20.89 10.32
CA GLU A 194 -12.90 -21.02 8.99
C GLU A 194 -14.43 -20.94 9.10
N ILE A 195 -15.01 -19.87 8.60
CA ILE A 195 -16.47 -19.75 8.55
C ILE A 195 -16.99 -20.41 7.27
N GLY A 196 -17.52 -21.63 7.41
CA GLY A 196 -18.28 -22.36 6.37
C GLY A 196 -19.46 -23.16 6.96
N GLU A 197 -20.59 -23.23 6.24
CA GLU A 197 -21.88 -23.91 6.56
C GLU A 197 -22.54 -23.68 7.95
N LYS A 198 -21.89 -23.01 8.90
CA LYS A 198 -22.32 -22.98 10.31
C LYS A 198 -22.78 -21.65 10.91
N TYR A 199 -22.85 -20.57 10.14
CA TYR A 199 -23.49 -19.36 10.65
C TYR A 199 -25.00 -19.43 10.44
N GLN A 200 -25.76 -19.47 11.54
CA GLN A 200 -27.20 -19.18 11.53
C GLN A 200 -27.45 -17.72 11.96
N PRO A 201 -28.46 -17.04 11.39
CA PRO A 201 -28.85 -15.69 11.80
C PRO A 201 -29.14 -15.56 13.27
N GLN A 202 -28.25 -14.87 13.99
CA GLN A 202 -28.71 -13.96 15.02
C GLN A 202 -29.13 -12.65 14.35
N SER A 203 -30.31 -12.22 14.76
CA SER A 203 -31.22 -11.34 14.04
C SER A 203 -30.90 -9.85 14.14
N ASP A 204 -29.62 -9.48 14.18
CA ASP A 204 -29.22 -8.08 14.24
C ASP A 204 -28.10 -7.68 13.26
N HIS A 205 -27.16 -8.54 12.83
CA HIS A 205 -26.06 -8.11 11.93
C HIS A 205 -25.56 -9.17 10.92
N GLY A 206 -26.45 -9.96 10.32
CA GLY A 206 -26.09 -11.12 9.50
C GLY A 206 -25.33 -10.85 8.18
N LEU A 207 -24.00 -10.95 8.20
CA LEU A 207 -23.18 -11.19 6.99
C LEU A 207 -23.29 -12.68 6.62
N TRP A 208 -24.07 -13.03 5.59
CA TRP A 208 -24.38 -14.43 5.27
C TRP A 208 -23.40 -15.09 4.29
N LEU A 209 -22.89 -16.25 4.68
CA LEU A 209 -22.45 -17.31 3.76
C LEU A 209 -23.39 -18.53 3.97
N GLU A 210 -24.42 -18.69 3.14
CA GLU A 210 -25.16 -19.96 3.05
C GLU A 210 -24.97 -20.61 1.67
N LYS A 211 -24.42 -21.83 1.65
CA LYS A 211 -24.53 -22.74 0.51
C LYS A 211 -25.47 -23.88 0.91
N THR A 212 -26.72 -23.83 0.49
CA THR A 212 -27.66 -24.93 0.73
C THR A 212 -27.44 -26.06 -0.27
N GLY A 213 -26.38 -26.86 -0.08
CA GLY A 213 -26.19 -28.15 -0.75
C GLY A 213 -25.78 -28.11 -2.24
N ASN A 214 -25.39 -29.29 -2.75
CA ASN A 214 -24.87 -29.54 -4.12
C ASN A 214 -25.92 -29.35 -5.25
N ASN A 215 -26.78 -28.33 -5.17
CA ASN A 215 -27.67 -27.96 -6.25
C ASN A 215 -27.07 -26.78 -7.04
N PRO A 216 -26.62 -26.97 -8.29
CA PRO A 216 -26.16 -25.86 -9.13
C PRO A 216 -27.25 -24.81 -9.44
N ALA A 217 -28.50 -25.02 -9.01
CA ALA A 217 -29.58 -24.03 -9.06
C ALA A 217 -29.73 -23.17 -7.78
N ASN A 218 -28.93 -23.39 -6.72
CA ASN A 218 -28.94 -22.54 -5.52
C ASN A 218 -27.97 -21.36 -5.69
N LEU A 219 -28.50 -20.28 -6.28
CA LEU A 219 -27.83 -19.04 -6.68
C LEU A 219 -27.51 -18.07 -5.52
N HIS A 220 -27.34 -18.54 -4.28
CA HIS A 220 -27.26 -17.68 -3.09
C HIS A 220 -25.92 -17.72 -2.33
N ALA A 221 -24.79 -18.02 -3.00
CA ALA A 221 -23.50 -17.65 -2.43
C ALA A 221 -23.27 -16.15 -2.71
N ALA A 222 -23.14 -15.33 -1.66
CA ALA A 222 -22.82 -13.91 -1.81
C ALA A 222 -21.44 -13.76 -2.46
N TYR A 223 -21.34 -12.85 -3.43
CA TYR A 223 -20.08 -12.54 -4.13
C TYR A 223 -19.10 -11.93 -3.13
N THR A 224 -17.91 -12.51 -2.96
CA THR A 224 -17.05 -12.17 -1.80
C THR A 224 -16.62 -10.72 -1.73
N HIS A 225 -16.53 -10.04 -2.88
CA HIS A 225 -16.28 -8.60 -2.90
C HIS A 225 -17.37 -7.82 -2.12
N ASP A 226 -18.64 -8.18 -2.31
CA ASP A 226 -19.78 -7.56 -1.63
C ASP A 226 -19.66 -7.76 -0.11
N ILE A 227 -19.29 -8.96 0.31
CA ILE A 227 -19.12 -9.31 1.73
C ILE A 227 -17.99 -8.46 2.35
N VAL A 228 -16.85 -8.32 1.65
CA VAL A 228 -15.72 -7.49 2.12
C VAL A 228 -16.13 -6.02 2.21
N GLY A 229 -16.92 -5.51 1.25
CA GLY A 229 -17.48 -4.16 1.30
C GLY A 229 -18.37 -3.94 2.51
N LEU A 230 -19.36 -4.82 2.72
CA LEU A 230 -20.27 -4.77 3.87
C LEU A 230 -19.55 -4.90 5.21
N LYS A 231 -18.53 -5.76 5.30
CA LYS A 231 -17.70 -5.91 6.50
C LYS A 231 -16.93 -4.63 6.81
N SER A 232 -16.43 -3.95 5.77
CA SER A 232 -15.73 -2.67 5.92
C SER A 232 -16.68 -1.56 6.40
N GLU A 233 -17.91 -1.50 5.86
CA GLU A 233 -18.92 -0.54 6.35
C GLU A 233 -19.31 -0.80 7.81
N ALA A 234 -19.53 -2.06 8.17
CA ALA A 234 -19.85 -2.44 9.55
C ALA A 234 -18.72 -2.06 10.52
N TYR A 235 -17.46 -2.25 10.12
CA TYR A 235 -16.31 -1.84 10.94
C TYR A 235 -16.29 -0.32 11.19
N VAL A 236 -16.57 0.49 10.17
CA VAL A 236 -16.66 1.95 10.34
C VAL A 236 -17.77 2.32 11.33
N ARG A 237 -18.99 1.78 11.14
CA ARG A 237 -20.12 2.00 12.05
C ARG A 237 -19.74 1.66 13.50
N ASP A 238 -19.08 0.53 13.71
CA ASP A 238 -18.77 0.01 15.04
C ASP A 238 -17.59 0.75 15.71
N HIS A 239 -16.79 1.51 14.96
CA HIS A 239 -15.60 2.22 15.46
C HIS A 239 -15.71 3.75 15.47
N ALA A 240 -16.60 4.37 14.70
CA ALA A 240 -16.67 5.83 14.56
C ALA A 240 -16.85 6.59 15.88
N GLY A 241 -17.60 6.04 16.84
CA GLY A 241 -17.82 6.65 18.15
C GLY A 241 -16.74 6.38 19.20
N LYS A 242 -15.67 5.66 18.85
CA LYS A 242 -14.60 5.28 19.80
C LYS A 242 -13.52 6.37 19.87
N ALA A 243 -12.86 6.47 21.03
CA ALA A 243 -11.79 7.45 21.26
C ALA A 243 -10.45 7.03 20.64
N GLU A 244 -10.24 5.73 20.42
CA GLU A 244 -9.07 5.20 19.73
C GLU A 244 -9.22 5.36 18.21
N PRO A 245 -8.20 5.83 17.49
CA PRO A 245 -8.23 5.83 16.04
C PRO A 245 -8.12 4.38 15.51
N PHE A 246 -8.57 4.15 14.28
CA PHE A 246 -8.42 2.85 13.64
C PHE A 246 -7.62 2.90 12.35
N TYR A 247 -6.99 1.77 12.03
CA TYR A 247 -6.41 1.46 10.73
C TYR A 247 -7.17 0.29 10.12
N MET A 248 -7.79 0.51 8.97
CA MET A 248 -8.51 -0.50 8.22
C MET A 248 -7.91 -0.65 6.83
N GLN A 249 -7.46 -1.86 6.51
CA GLN A 249 -7.01 -2.21 5.16
C GLN A 249 -8.06 -3.06 4.44
N VAL A 250 -8.55 -2.58 3.31
CA VAL A 250 -9.56 -3.25 2.48
C VAL A 250 -8.88 -3.76 1.21
N ASN A 251 -8.55 -5.05 1.21
CA ASN A 251 -7.88 -5.74 0.12
C ASN A 251 -8.91 -6.42 -0.79
N TYR A 252 -9.47 -5.67 -1.73
CA TYR A 252 -10.35 -6.24 -2.75
C TYR A 252 -9.59 -7.22 -3.64
N THR A 253 -10.30 -8.24 -4.12
CA THR A 253 -9.80 -9.24 -5.08
C THR A 253 -10.25 -8.95 -6.50
N ILE A 254 -11.04 -7.90 -6.73
CA ILE A 254 -11.42 -7.47 -8.07
C ILE A 254 -10.45 -6.39 -8.59
N PRO A 255 -10.18 -6.35 -9.90
CA PRO A 255 -10.70 -7.20 -10.97
C PRO A 255 -9.99 -8.56 -11.20
N HIS A 256 -9.10 -9.01 -10.30
CA HIS A 256 -8.27 -10.21 -10.48
C HIS A 256 -9.03 -11.56 -10.68
N PHE A 257 -8.97 -12.11 -11.90
CA PHE A 257 -9.41 -13.48 -12.29
C PHE A 257 -10.93 -13.73 -12.24
N ASP A 258 -11.35 -14.93 -12.69
CA ASP A 258 -12.74 -15.45 -12.71
C ASP A 258 -13.83 -14.46 -13.18
N LEU A 259 -13.60 -13.85 -14.35
CA LEU A 259 -14.50 -12.87 -14.99
C LEU A 259 -15.95 -13.37 -15.14
N ASP A 260 -16.18 -14.68 -15.25
CA ASP A 260 -17.50 -15.24 -15.51
C ASP A 260 -18.46 -15.12 -14.31
N GLU A 261 -17.95 -15.06 -13.09
CA GLU A 261 -18.80 -15.07 -11.89
C GLU A 261 -19.65 -13.80 -11.77
N ILE A 262 -19.13 -12.64 -12.22
CA ILE A 262 -19.84 -11.35 -12.14
C ILE A 262 -21.19 -11.37 -12.86
N ALA A 263 -21.32 -12.15 -13.95
CA ALA A 263 -22.52 -12.17 -14.78
C ALA A 263 -23.75 -12.75 -14.06
N ALA A 264 -23.54 -13.56 -13.01
CA ALA A 264 -24.60 -14.20 -12.24
C ALA A 264 -24.90 -13.52 -10.90
N VAL A 265 -24.17 -12.45 -10.55
CA VAL A 265 -24.32 -11.76 -9.26
C VAL A 265 -25.57 -10.89 -9.23
N GLY A 266 -26.27 -10.86 -8.10
CA GLY A 266 -27.37 -9.94 -7.84
C GLY A 266 -26.92 -8.47 -7.70
N PRO A 267 -27.87 -7.55 -7.44
CA PRO A 267 -27.51 -6.17 -7.14
C PRO A 267 -26.60 -6.10 -5.91
N LEU A 268 -25.64 -5.16 -5.92
CA LEU A 268 -24.84 -4.87 -4.74
C LEU A 268 -25.66 -3.99 -3.81
N LEU A 269 -25.74 -4.37 -2.54
CA LEU A 269 -26.43 -3.60 -1.50
C LEU A 269 -25.43 -3.03 -0.50
N ASN A 270 -25.70 -1.85 0.06
CA ASN A 270 -25.00 -1.33 1.24
C ASN A 270 -25.52 -1.96 2.54
N LEU A 271 -25.01 -1.53 3.69
CA LEU A 271 -25.38 -2.07 5.01
C LEU A 271 -26.86 -1.84 5.36
N GLU A 272 -27.47 -0.78 4.83
CA GLU A 272 -28.90 -0.43 4.98
C GLU A 272 -29.80 -1.24 4.03
N GLY A 273 -29.22 -2.01 3.10
CA GLY A 273 -29.96 -2.78 2.11
C GLY A 273 -30.36 -1.99 0.85
N GLU A 274 -29.77 -0.81 0.64
CA GLU A 274 -29.99 0.01 -0.55
C GLU A 274 -29.10 -0.46 -1.71
N GLU A 275 -29.65 -0.49 -2.92
CA GLU A 275 -28.89 -0.87 -4.11
C GLU A 275 -27.90 0.22 -4.51
N ILE A 276 -26.61 -0.10 -4.45
CA ILE A 276 -25.49 0.78 -4.81
C ILE A 276 -24.82 0.40 -6.15
N ALA A 277 -25.03 -0.83 -6.63
CA ALA A 277 -24.62 -1.23 -7.97
C ALA A 277 -25.61 -2.24 -8.59
N PRO A 278 -25.82 -2.20 -9.92
CA PRO A 278 -26.74 -3.10 -10.59
C PRO A 278 -26.29 -4.56 -10.52
N ALA A 279 -27.24 -5.47 -10.75
CA ALA A 279 -26.95 -6.88 -10.94
C ALA A 279 -26.15 -7.15 -12.23
N GLY A 280 -25.32 -8.20 -12.19
CA GLY A 280 -24.60 -8.70 -13.35
C GLY A 280 -23.72 -7.66 -14.03
N LEU A 281 -23.81 -7.59 -15.36
CA LEU A 281 -23.05 -6.66 -16.19
C LEU A 281 -23.59 -5.22 -16.17
N GLY A 282 -24.76 -4.98 -15.58
CA GLY A 282 -25.37 -3.65 -15.50
C GLY A 282 -25.36 -2.88 -16.82
N ALA A 283 -24.73 -1.70 -16.81
CA ALA A 283 -24.62 -0.83 -17.98
C ALA A 283 -23.76 -1.40 -19.13
N TYR A 284 -23.00 -2.47 -18.89
CA TYR A 284 -22.08 -3.06 -19.86
C TYR A 284 -22.67 -4.23 -20.66
N ALA A 285 -23.82 -4.79 -20.26
CA ALA A 285 -24.42 -5.97 -20.90
C ALA A 285 -24.61 -5.86 -22.43
N ASN A 286 -24.66 -4.63 -22.97
CA ASN A 286 -24.75 -4.34 -24.40
C ASN A 286 -23.83 -3.16 -24.81
N ALA A 287 -22.71 -2.97 -24.12
CA ALA A 287 -21.79 -1.87 -24.43
C ALA A 287 -21.21 -2.04 -25.84
N ALA A 288 -21.47 -1.06 -26.70
CA ALA A 288 -20.96 -1.05 -28.06
C ALA A 288 -19.43 -0.98 -28.05
N GLY A 289 -18.78 -1.84 -28.85
CA GLY A 289 -17.33 -1.89 -28.94
C GLY A 289 -16.65 -2.74 -27.86
N MET A 290 -17.39 -3.33 -26.92
CA MET A 290 -16.87 -4.30 -25.96
C MET A 290 -17.33 -5.71 -26.28
N ASN A 291 -16.41 -6.68 -26.26
CA ASN A 291 -16.74 -8.10 -26.21
C ASN A 291 -17.17 -8.52 -24.79
N GLU A 292 -17.71 -9.72 -24.64
CA GLU A 292 -18.27 -10.20 -23.36
C GLU A 292 -17.27 -10.18 -22.19
N LYS A 293 -15.98 -10.46 -22.44
CA LYS A 293 -14.94 -10.46 -21.40
C LYS A 293 -14.62 -9.03 -20.95
N GLU A 294 -14.54 -8.11 -21.90
CA GLU A 294 -14.35 -6.69 -21.64
C GLU A 294 -15.53 -6.10 -20.84
N GLN A 295 -16.75 -6.53 -21.15
CA GLN A 295 -17.95 -6.14 -20.39
C GLN A 295 -17.92 -6.67 -18.95
N LYS A 296 -17.47 -7.92 -18.74
CA LYS A 296 -17.31 -8.52 -17.41
C LYS A 296 -16.26 -7.78 -16.57
N HIS A 297 -15.08 -7.53 -17.14
CA HIS A 297 -14.02 -6.74 -16.48
C HIS A 297 -14.53 -5.36 -16.08
N ALA A 298 -15.15 -4.63 -17.01
CA ALA A 298 -15.70 -3.31 -16.75
C ALA A 298 -16.77 -3.33 -15.64
N ALA A 299 -17.62 -4.36 -15.60
CA ALA A 299 -18.62 -4.54 -14.56
C ALA A 299 -17.99 -4.78 -13.19
N MET A 300 -16.93 -5.58 -13.10
CA MET A 300 -16.20 -5.81 -11.84
C MET A 300 -15.61 -4.51 -11.31
N VAL A 301 -14.88 -3.75 -12.15
CA VAL A 301 -14.27 -2.48 -11.74
C VAL A 301 -15.32 -1.44 -11.32
N SER A 302 -16.43 -1.31 -12.06
CA SER A 302 -17.52 -0.42 -11.64
C SER A 302 -18.23 -0.87 -10.36
N ARG A 303 -18.31 -2.17 -10.08
CA ARG A 303 -18.83 -2.69 -8.81
C ARG A 303 -17.88 -2.34 -7.66
N MET A 304 -16.56 -2.46 -7.86
CA MET A 304 -15.55 -1.99 -6.91
C MET A 304 -15.74 -0.51 -6.57
N ASP A 305 -15.88 0.31 -7.61
CA ASP A 305 -16.07 1.74 -7.47
C ASP A 305 -17.31 2.07 -6.64
N ALA A 306 -18.42 1.36 -6.84
CA ALA A 306 -19.63 1.51 -6.04
C ALA A 306 -19.41 1.15 -4.56
N SER A 307 -18.73 0.03 -4.26
CA SER A 307 -18.37 -0.32 -2.87
C SER A 307 -17.46 0.72 -2.22
N ILE A 308 -16.52 1.30 -2.97
CA ILE A 308 -15.66 2.40 -2.48
C ILE A 308 -16.50 3.64 -2.17
N GLY A 309 -17.44 3.99 -3.05
CA GLY A 309 -18.39 5.08 -2.83
C GLY A 309 -19.20 4.88 -1.55
N SER A 310 -19.74 3.68 -1.36
CA SER A 310 -20.50 3.30 -0.15
C SER A 310 -19.65 3.39 1.11
N LEU A 311 -18.41 2.91 1.08
CA LEU A 311 -17.49 3.01 2.22
C LEU A 311 -17.13 4.46 2.57
N VAL A 312 -16.90 5.32 1.57
CA VAL A 312 -16.65 6.75 1.80
C VAL A 312 -17.91 7.45 2.32
N ALA A 313 -19.09 7.08 1.84
CA ALA A 313 -20.35 7.57 2.38
C ALA A 313 -20.54 7.14 3.84
N ARG A 314 -20.20 5.90 4.19
CA ARG A 314 -20.21 5.41 5.58
C ARG A 314 -19.26 6.17 6.49
N LEU A 315 -18.08 6.58 6.03
CA LEU A 315 -17.21 7.46 6.82
C LEU A 315 -17.86 8.84 7.06
N SER A 316 -18.71 9.27 6.14
CA SER A 316 -19.45 10.52 6.24
C SER A 316 -20.65 10.45 7.18
N ASP A 317 -21.34 9.32 7.19
CA ASP A 317 -22.54 9.00 8.00
C ASP A 317 -22.38 7.58 8.55
N PRO A 318 -21.63 7.41 9.66
CA PRO A 318 -21.32 6.10 10.23
C PRO A 318 -22.55 5.30 10.66
N ASP A 319 -23.57 5.92 11.26
CA ASP A 319 -24.76 5.23 11.75
C ASP A 319 -25.87 5.04 10.70
N GLY A 320 -25.76 5.71 9.56
CA GLY A 320 -26.63 5.53 8.39
C GLY A 320 -28.00 6.18 8.57
N ASP A 321 -28.13 7.19 9.44
CA ASP A 321 -29.40 7.85 9.73
C ASP A 321 -29.71 9.05 8.82
N GLY A 322 -28.75 9.44 7.97
CA GLY A 322 -28.84 10.57 7.03
C GLY A 322 -28.42 11.92 7.63
N ASP A 323 -28.05 11.98 8.90
CA ASP A 323 -27.29 13.06 9.52
C ASP A 323 -25.78 12.82 9.34
N THR A 324 -25.00 13.89 9.28
CA THR A 324 -23.53 13.81 9.15
C THR A 324 -22.83 14.47 10.33
N SER A 325 -23.56 14.70 11.42
CA SER A 325 -23.04 15.36 12.62
C SER A 325 -22.05 14.50 13.40
N ASP A 326 -22.06 13.19 13.19
CA ASP A 326 -21.13 12.18 13.72
C ASP A 326 -20.03 11.78 12.70
N SER A 327 -19.94 12.49 11.58
CA SER A 327 -18.98 12.21 10.51
C SER A 327 -17.54 12.12 11.03
N ILE A 328 -16.83 11.08 10.60
CA ILE A 328 -15.40 10.89 10.86
C ILE A 328 -14.54 11.09 9.61
N LEU A 329 -15.15 11.34 8.46
CA LEU A 329 -14.46 11.46 7.16
C LEU A 329 -13.43 12.58 7.16
N GLU A 330 -13.70 13.70 7.86
CA GLU A 330 -12.78 14.83 7.88
C GLU A 330 -11.41 14.46 8.46
N ASN A 331 -11.42 13.70 9.56
CA ASN A 331 -10.21 13.21 10.24
C ASN A 331 -9.86 11.75 9.86
N THR A 332 -10.19 11.33 8.64
CA THR A 332 -9.82 10.02 8.10
C THR A 332 -8.96 10.20 6.85
N VAL A 333 -7.80 9.54 6.82
CA VAL A 333 -6.95 9.45 5.63
C VAL A 333 -7.45 8.27 4.79
N VAL A 334 -8.07 8.55 3.65
CA VAL A 334 -8.55 7.54 2.70
C VAL A 334 -7.55 7.41 1.55
N ILE A 335 -6.97 6.22 1.40
CA ILE A 335 -5.97 5.90 0.39
C ILE A 335 -6.55 4.85 -0.55
N PHE A 336 -6.40 5.05 -1.85
CA PHE A 336 -6.72 4.05 -2.86
C PHE A 336 -5.49 3.72 -3.70
N SER A 337 -5.17 2.44 -3.87
CA SER A 337 -4.13 1.96 -4.78
C SER A 337 -4.42 0.56 -5.34
N SER A 338 -3.51 0.03 -6.15
CA SER A 338 -3.56 -1.32 -6.74
C SER A 338 -2.20 -2.02 -6.61
N ASP A 339 -2.22 -3.34 -6.44
CA ASP A 339 -1.01 -4.11 -6.18
C ASP A 339 -0.08 -4.27 -7.38
N ASN A 340 -0.56 -4.22 -8.62
CA ASN A 340 0.28 -4.24 -9.82
C ASN A 340 -0.53 -3.80 -11.05
N GLY A 341 0.12 -3.78 -12.21
CA GLY A 341 -0.55 -3.55 -13.50
C GLY A 341 -1.58 -4.64 -13.85
N PRO A 342 -2.39 -4.41 -14.90
CA PRO A 342 -3.52 -5.29 -15.24
C PRO A 342 -3.03 -6.61 -15.83
N THR A 343 -3.77 -7.68 -15.55
CA THR A 343 -3.42 -9.03 -16.01
C THR A 343 -4.10 -9.37 -17.34
N PRO A 344 -3.40 -9.95 -18.33
CA PRO A 344 -4.04 -10.61 -19.46
C PRO A 344 -4.50 -12.05 -19.15
N GLU A 345 -4.15 -12.58 -17.97
CA GLU A 345 -4.23 -14.03 -17.66
C GLU A 345 -5.57 -14.49 -17.08
N ASP A 346 -6.42 -13.56 -16.66
CA ASP A 346 -7.80 -13.78 -16.16
C ASP A 346 -8.80 -14.21 -17.26
N GLY A 347 -8.32 -14.35 -18.49
CA GLY A 347 -9.13 -14.64 -19.66
C GLY A 347 -9.41 -13.41 -20.52
N LEU A 348 -9.20 -12.19 -20.03
CA LEU A 348 -9.35 -10.94 -20.80
C LEU A 348 -8.41 -10.92 -22.02
N GLY A 349 -7.18 -11.39 -21.82
CA GLY A 349 -6.15 -11.47 -22.85
C GLY A 349 -5.59 -10.11 -23.25
N ARG A 350 -4.44 -10.13 -23.94
CA ARG A 350 -3.73 -8.89 -24.35
C ARG A 350 -4.58 -7.93 -25.17
N GLU A 351 -5.50 -8.46 -25.98
CA GLU A 351 -6.41 -7.62 -26.77
C GLU A 351 -7.33 -6.80 -25.88
N GLY A 352 -7.90 -7.39 -24.82
CA GLY A 352 -8.76 -6.67 -23.88
C GLY A 352 -8.01 -5.57 -23.12
N LEU A 353 -6.76 -5.80 -22.74
CA LEU A 353 -5.89 -4.79 -22.11
C LEU A 353 -5.75 -3.54 -22.99
N LEU A 354 -5.58 -3.75 -24.30
CA LEU A 354 -5.39 -2.68 -25.28
C LEU A 354 -6.73 -2.02 -25.66
N ASN A 355 -7.79 -2.80 -25.87
CA ASN A 355 -9.10 -2.31 -26.28
C ASN A 355 -9.76 -1.45 -25.20
N LEU A 356 -9.55 -1.82 -23.92
CA LEU A 356 -10.01 -1.06 -22.77
C LEU A 356 -9.00 0.00 -22.29
N ASP A 357 -7.80 0.04 -22.88
CA ASP A 357 -6.71 0.94 -22.52
C ASP A 357 -6.40 0.95 -21.00
N LEU A 358 -6.33 -0.25 -20.40
CA LEU A 358 -6.20 -0.43 -18.94
C LEU A 358 -4.93 0.17 -18.34
N THR A 359 -3.93 0.50 -19.17
CA THR A 359 -2.67 1.13 -18.76
C THR A 359 -2.50 2.56 -19.28
N ALA A 360 -3.51 3.15 -19.94
CA ALA A 360 -3.43 4.47 -20.59
C ALA A 360 -2.23 4.61 -21.54
N GLY A 361 -2.00 3.60 -22.36
CA GLY A 361 -0.88 3.51 -23.29
C GLY A 361 0.49 3.20 -22.66
N LEU A 362 0.61 3.07 -21.33
CA LEU A 362 1.85 2.64 -20.69
C LEU A 362 2.18 1.20 -21.08
N ARG A 363 3.46 0.93 -21.30
CA ARG A 363 3.91 -0.36 -21.83
C ARG A 363 3.90 -1.45 -20.76
N GLY A 364 3.38 -2.62 -21.12
CA GLY A 364 3.38 -3.81 -20.25
C GLY A 364 2.08 -3.98 -19.47
N GLY A 365 2.09 -4.95 -18.57
CA GLY A 365 1.00 -5.29 -17.65
C GLY A 365 1.57 -6.17 -16.54
N LYS A 366 0.72 -6.84 -15.76
CA LYS A 366 1.17 -7.77 -14.70
C LYS A 366 2.32 -8.65 -15.18
N ARG A 367 3.33 -8.85 -14.32
CA ARG A 367 4.61 -9.56 -14.56
C ARG A 367 5.66 -8.79 -15.38
N ASP A 368 5.38 -7.59 -15.87
CA ASP A 368 6.37 -6.74 -16.55
C ASP A 368 6.95 -5.66 -15.63
N LEU A 369 8.25 -5.35 -15.80
CA LEU A 369 8.90 -4.18 -15.17
C LEU A 369 8.79 -2.88 -15.99
N PHE A 370 8.06 -2.92 -17.10
CA PHE A 370 7.68 -1.72 -17.86
C PHE A 370 6.59 -0.94 -17.10
N GLU A 371 6.40 0.36 -17.40
CA GLU A 371 5.53 1.28 -16.64
C GLU A 371 4.12 0.70 -16.46
N GLY A 372 3.53 0.09 -17.48
CA GLY A 372 2.19 -0.50 -17.40
C GLY A 372 2.08 -1.72 -16.48
N GLY A 373 3.19 -2.32 -16.07
CA GLY A 373 3.21 -3.47 -15.14
C GLY A 373 3.45 -3.11 -13.67
N ILE A 374 4.17 -2.00 -13.40
CA ILE A 374 4.55 -1.59 -12.04
C ILE A 374 4.06 -0.21 -11.64
N ARG A 375 3.50 0.60 -12.53
CA ARG A 375 2.91 1.89 -12.18
C ARG A 375 1.46 1.67 -11.80
N SER A 376 1.12 1.90 -10.55
CA SER A 376 -0.22 1.70 -9.99
C SER A 376 -0.92 3.05 -9.77
N PRO A 377 -2.27 3.10 -9.78
CA PRO A 377 -2.99 4.28 -9.32
C PRO A 377 -2.68 4.56 -7.84
N LEU A 378 -2.66 5.83 -7.45
CA LEU A 378 -2.62 6.24 -6.04
C LEU A 378 -3.43 7.52 -5.86
N ILE A 379 -4.48 7.46 -5.05
CA ILE A 379 -5.26 8.62 -4.63
C ILE A 379 -5.21 8.70 -3.11
N VAL A 380 -4.98 9.90 -2.57
CA VAL A 380 -5.01 10.14 -1.12
C VAL A 380 -5.94 11.31 -0.83
N ARG A 381 -6.95 11.08 0.01
CA ARG A 381 -7.86 12.10 0.54
C ARG A 381 -7.69 12.22 2.05
N TRP A 382 -7.62 13.46 2.53
CA TRP A 382 -7.60 13.78 3.97
C TRP A 382 -8.12 15.21 4.16
N ASP A 383 -9.40 15.36 4.45
CA ASP A 383 -10.06 16.66 4.34
C ASP A 383 -9.61 17.67 5.40
N ALA A 384 -9.23 17.20 6.60
CA ALA A 384 -8.69 18.04 7.67
C ALA A 384 -7.38 18.74 7.30
N GLU A 385 -6.60 18.17 6.37
CA GLU A 385 -5.24 18.63 6.04
C GLU A 385 -5.11 19.15 4.61
N LEU A 386 -5.82 18.53 3.66
CA LEU A 386 -5.86 18.99 2.28
C LEU A 386 -6.78 20.20 2.18
N GLY A 387 -6.17 21.38 2.16
CA GLY A 387 -6.86 22.63 1.87
C GLY A 387 -7.53 22.63 0.49
N PRO A 388 -8.54 23.49 0.25
CA PRO A 388 -9.28 23.52 -1.02
C PRO A 388 -8.42 23.64 -2.28
N ASP A 389 -7.28 24.34 -2.17
CA ASP A 389 -6.36 24.54 -3.29
C ASP A 389 -5.55 23.29 -3.63
N GLU A 390 -5.43 22.31 -2.73
CA GLU A 390 -4.69 21.05 -2.99
C GLU A 390 -5.58 19.93 -3.54
N ARG A 391 -6.90 20.01 -3.31
CA ARG A 391 -7.85 18.98 -3.74
C ARG A 391 -8.00 18.97 -5.27
N GLY A 392 -8.06 17.77 -5.85
CA GLY A 392 -8.17 17.55 -7.29
C GLY A 392 -6.86 17.74 -8.07
N LYS A 393 -5.74 18.04 -7.39
CA LYS A 393 -4.43 18.16 -8.05
C LYS A 393 -3.82 16.79 -8.33
N THR A 394 -2.95 16.78 -9.33
CA THR A 394 -2.04 15.66 -9.58
C THR A 394 -0.66 15.95 -9.00
N ASN A 395 0.03 14.90 -8.53
CA ASN A 395 1.41 14.97 -8.08
C ASN A 395 2.25 13.94 -8.86
N ALA A 396 3.32 14.38 -9.52
CA ALA A 396 4.19 13.53 -10.33
C ALA A 396 5.49 13.14 -9.60
N THR A 397 5.60 13.39 -8.30
CA THR A 397 6.73 12.91 -7.49
C THR A 397 6.70 11.38 -7.46
N PRO A 398 7.81 10.69 -7.77
CA PRO A 398 7.88 9.24 -7.65
C PRO A 398 7.62 8.78 -6.21
N THR A 399 6.72 7.82 -6.04
CA THR A 399 6.41 7.15 -4.77
C THR A 399 6.26 5.65 -5.01
N ASP A 400 6.34 4.83 -3.98
CA ASP A 400 6.06 3.39 -4.09
C ASP A 400 5.30 2.84 -2.86
N LEU A 401 4.88 1.58 -2.93
CA LEU A 401 4.14 0.94 -1.83
C LEU A 401 4.91 0.94 -0.50
N CYS A 402 6.24 0.97 -0.54
CA CYS A 402 7.07 0.97 0.67
C CYS A 402 6.88 2.24 1.50
N ASP A 403 6.51 3.36 0.85
CA ASP A 403 6.32 4.66 1.49
C ASP A 403 5.19 4.65 2.54
N PHE A 404 4.26 3.69 2.47
CA PHE A 404 3.13 3.62 3.38
C PHE A 404 3.53 3.35 4.83
N MET A 405 4.47 2.43 5.10
CA MET A 405 4.97 2.15 6.45
C MET A 405 5.47 3.43 7.14
N ALA A 406 6.34 4.18 6.46
CA ALA A 406 6.89 5.44 6.99
C ALA A 406 5.80 6.51 7.16
N THR A 407 4.87 6.59 6.21
CA THR A 407 3.76 7.55 6.25
C THR A 407 2.83 7.27 7.43
N ALA A 408 2.37 6.02 7.58
CA ALA A 408 1.46 5.62 8.63
C ALA A 408 2.06 5.81 10.03
N ALA A 409 3.34 5.44 10.21
CA ALA A 409 4.05 5.67 11.47
C ALA A 409 4.05 7.17 11.85
N GLU A 410 4.42 8.05 10.93
CA GLU A 410 4.43 9.49 11.19
C GLU A 410 3.05 10.07 11.48
N LEU A 411 2.02 9.65 10.74
CA LEU A 411 0.64 10.07 10.97
C LEU A 411 0.12 9.62 12.36
N ALA A 412 0.58 8.47 12.84
CA ALA A 412 0.25 7.94 14.16
C ALA A 412 1.08 8.54 15.30
N GLY A 413 2.10 9.35 14.99
CA GLY A 413 3.08 9.84 15.97
C GLY A 413 3.99 8.75 16.51
N ALA A 414 4.26 7.71 15.72
CA ALA A 414 5.13 6.59 16.05
C ALA A 414 6.41 6.59 15.20
N ASP A 415 7.43 5.89 15.69
CA ASP A 415 8.65 5.67 14.93
C ASP A 415 8.46 4.54 13.92
N ALA A 416 8.87 4.79 12.67
CA ALA A 416 8.95 3.72 11.68
C ALA A 416 10.13 2.78 11.99
N PRO A 417 10.06 1.48 11.64
CA PRO A 417 11.19 0.58 11.80
C PRO A 417 12.44 1.10 11.06
N ALA A 418 13.63 0.89 11.63
CA ALA A 418 14.86 1.20 10.91
C ALA A 418 15.05 0.28 9.70
N GLY A 419 15.75 0.80 8.69
CA GLY A 419 16.11 0.04 7.49
C GLY A 419 15.01 -0.09 6.45
N ILE A 420 13.82 0.48 6.67
CA ILE A 420 12.80 0.53 5.62
C ILE A 420 13.25 1.41 4.44
N ASP A 421 12.82 1.04 3.25
CA ASP A 421 13.07 1.77 2.00
C ASP A 421 12.04 2.90 1.79
N GLY A 422 10.92 2.84 2.52
CA GLY A 422 9.84 3.81 2.48
C GLY A 422 10.21 5.20 2.96
N VAL A 423 9.67 6.22 2.29
CA VAL A 423 9.76 7.62 2.68
C VAL A 423 8.37 8.19 2.89
N SER A 424 8.14 8.80 4.05
CA SER A 424 6.82 9.31 4.42
C SER A 424 6.32 10.41 3.47
N LEU A 425 5.06 10.30 3.08
CA LEU A 425 4.32 11.29 2.29
C LEU A 425 3.65 12.36 3.16
N ALA A 426 3.73 12.28 4.49
CA ALA A 426 3.01 13.17 5.39
C ALA A 426 3.32 14.65 5.14
N SER A 427 4.58 15.01 4.88
CA SER A 427 4.95 16.40 4.55
C SER A 427 4.37 16.87 3.21
N THR A 428 4.21 15.96 2.26
CA THR A 428 3.60 16.23 0.95
C THR A 428 2.10 16.45 1.08
N LEU A 429 1.43 15.70 1.97
CA LEU A 429 0.00 15.79 2.21
C LEU A 429 -0.39 17.01 3.08
N THR A 430 0.39 17.29 4.12
CA THR A 430 0.07 18.32 5.11
C THR A 430 0.72 19.68 4.83
N GLY A 431 1.70 19.72 3.93
CA GLY A 431 2.56 20.90 3.69
C GLY A 431 3.46 21.27 4.87
N ARG A 432 3.54 20.43 5.92
CA ARG A 432 4.34 20.66 7.12
C ARG A 432 5.58 19.78 7.15
N GLY A 433 6.66 20.28 7.75
CA GLY A 433 7.94 19.57 7.80
C GLY A 433 8.76 19.72 6.51
N ALA A 434 9.94 19.11 6.50
CA ALA A 434 10.84 19.16 5.35
C ALA A 434 10.41 18.12 4.30
N PRO A 435 10.28 18.49 3.01
CA PRO A 435 10.04 17.53 1.95
C PRO A 435 11.13 16.47 1.91
N ARG A 436 10.74 15.19 1.89
CA ARG A 436 11.64 14.05 1.76
C ARG A 436 11.32 13.33 0.45
N PRO A 437 11.95 13.71 -0.68
CA PRO A 437 11.68 13.03 -1.94
C PRO A 437 12.30 11.64 -1.94
N LYS A 438 11.57 10.65 -2.47
CA LYS A 438 12.09 9.31 -2.77
C LYS A 438 13.29 9.46 -3.72
N LYS A 439 14.44 8.90 -3.34
CA LYS A 439 15.68 9.04 -4.14
C LYS A 439 15.66 8.12 -5.36
N MET A 440 15.13 6.92 -5.21
CA MET A 440 15.00 5.93 -6.26
C MET A 440 13.92 4.91 -5.90
N ILE A 441 13.44 4.20 -6.91
CA ILE A 441 12.51 3.07 -6.79
C ILE A 441 13.17 1.89 -7.47
N VAL A 442 13.13 0.74 -6.82
CA VAL A 442 13.80 -0.49 -7.27
C VAL A 442 12.80 -1.64 -7.21
N SER A 443 12.80 -2.48 -8.24
CA SER A 443 11.97 -3.69 -8.26
C SER A 443 12.67 -4.81 -9.02
N GLU A 444 12.57 -6.01 -8.47
CA GLU A 444 13.01 -7.27 -9.03
C GLU A 444 11.84 -8.05 -9.61
N ASN A 445 12.15 -8.97 -10.51
CA ASN A 445 11.14 -9.72 -11.21
C ASN A 445 11.59 -11.14 -11.54
N PHE A 446 10.91 -12.10 -10.92
CA PHE A 446 11.09 -13.54 -11.14
C PHE A 446 10.03 -14.12 -12.09
N GLU A 447 9.07 -13.29 -12.52
CA GLU A 447 7.97 -13.67 -13.40
C GLU A 447 8.31 -13.53 -14.89
N ARG A 448 7.66 -14.33 -15.74
CA ARG A 448 7.77 -14.18 -17.20
C ARG A 448 6.72 -13.19 -17.69
N SER A 449 7.09 -12.37 -18.68
CA SER A 449 6.13 -11.46 -19.33
C SER A 449 4.99 -12.24 -19.98
N GLN A 450 3.77 -11.74 -19.81
CA GLN A 450 2.56 -12.29 -20.45
C GLN A 450 1.95 -11.34 -21.49
N THR A 451 2.54 -10.17 -21.67
CA THR A 451 2.09 -9.16 -22.65
C THR A 451 2.88 -9.21 -23.96
N GLY A 452 3.81 -10.17 -24.08
CA GLY A 452 4.72 -10.31 -25.22
C GLY A 452 5.94 -9.38 -25.16
N ASN A 453 6.18 -8.73 -24.02
CA ASN A 453 7.38 -7.95 -23.80
C ASN A 453 8.59 -8.85 -23.46
N PRO A 454 9.83 -8.38 -23.70
CA PRO A 454 11.01 -9.06 -23.19
C PRO A 454 10.96 -9.14 -21.66
N THR A 455 11.30 -10.30 -21.11
CA THR A 455 11.28 -10.48 -19.66
C THR A 455 12.48 -9.76 -19.02
N ALA A 456 12.18 -8.92 -18.02
CA ALA A 456 13.15 -8.19 -17.23
C ALA A 456 13.45 -8.89 -15.91
N SER A 457 14.67 -8.71 -15.41
CA SER A 457 15.15 -9.23 -14.12
C SER A 457 14.97 -8.20 -13.01
N TRP A 458 15.32 -6.93 -13.27
CA TRP A 458 15.15 -5.83 -12.32
C TRP A 458 15.09 -4.48 -13.04
N THR A 459 14.59 -3.47 -12.33
CA THR A 459 14.53 -2.08 -12.77
C THR A 459 14.91 -1.11 -11.65
N ILE A 460 15.42 0.05 -12.03
CA ILE A 460 15.60 1.21 -11.14
C ILE A 460 15.06 2.47 -11.80
N ILE A 461 14.33 3.28 -11.04
CA ILE A 461 13.84 4.60 -11.42
C ILE A 461 14.48 5.63 -10.51
N ARG A 462 15.16 6.64 -11.09
CA ARG A 462 15.73 7.77 -10.35
C ARG A 462 15.40 9.07 -11.07
N GLY A 463 14.51 9.87 -10.47
CA GLY A 463 13.89 10.99 -11.18
C GLY A 463 13.15 10.49 -12.41
N ASP A 464 13.46 11.03 -13.58
CA ASP A 464 12.84 10.62 -14.85
C ASP A 464 13.60 9.52 -15.58
N GLN A 465 14.71 9.06 -15.02
CA GLN A 465 15.54 8.05 -15.68
C GLN A 465 15.16 6.66 -15.17
N LYS A 466 14.88 5.76 -16.11
CA LYS A 466 14.55 4.37 -15.81
C LYS A 466 15.50 3.43 -16.53
N LEU A 467 16.19 2.58 -15.77
CA LEU A 467 17.05 1.53 -16.30
C LEU A 467 16.42 0.17 -16.03
N ILE A 468 16.20 -0.61 -17.09
CA ILE A 468 15.73 -1.98 -17.02
C ILE A 468 16.86 -2.93 -17.44
N LYS A 469 17.05 -4.01 -16.67
CA LYS A 469 17.91 -5.15 -17.02
C LYS A 469 17.06 -6.31 -17.51
N LEU A 470 17.24 -6.68 -18.78
CA LEU A 470 16.59 -7.86 -19.36
C LEU A 470 17.28 -9.17 -18.94
N ARG A 471 16.53 -10.28 -18.96
CA ARG A 471 17.05 -11.61 -18.60
C ARG A 471 18.07 -12.16 -19.59
N ASP A 472 18.07 -11.68 -20.83
CA ASP A 472 19.09 -12.00 -21.84
C ASP A 472 20.40 -11.23 -21.64
N GLY A 473 20.44 -10.33 -20.65
CA GLY A 473 21.60 -9.50 -20.34
C GLY A 473 21.57 -8.11 -20.94
N GLU A 474 20.60 -7.76 -21.80
CA GLU A 474 20.47 -6.43 -22.37
C GLU A 474 20.10 -5.40 -21.28
N PHE A 475 20.61 -4.17 -21.42
CA PHE A 475 20.18 -3.02 -20.62
C PHE A 475 19.45 -2.02 -21.50
N ARG A 476 18.32 -1.51 -21.00
CA ARG A 476 17.55 -0.45 -21.67
C ARG A 476 17.35 0.73 -20.73
N LEU A 477 17.81 1.90 -21.18
CA LEU A 477 17.68 3.16 -20.46
C LEU A 477 16.60 4.01 -21.15
N TYR A 478 15.71 4.59 -20.35
CA TYR A 478 14.60 5.44 -20.81
C TYR A 478 14.60 6.77 -20.04
N ASP A 479 14.06 7.80 -20.71
CA ASP A 479 13.75 9.10 -20.11
C ASP A 479 12.23 9.26 -20.06
N LEU A 480 11.63 8.95 -18.91
CA LEU A 480 10.19 8.92 -18.69
C LEU A 480 9.53 10.30 -18.82
N ALA A 481 10.28 11.40 -18.75
CA ALA A 481 9.73 12.74 -19.00
C ALA A 481 9.37 12.94 -20.47
N THR A 482 10.05 12.24 -21.39
CA THR A 482 9.85 12.38 -22.84
C THR A 482 9.34 11.11 -23.51
N ASP A 483 9.52 9.95 -22.89
CA ASP A 483 9.07 8.63 -23.35
C ASP A 483 8.45 7.82 -22.19
N PRO A 484 7.29 8.26 -21.65
CA PRO A 484 6.61 7.55 -20.56
C PRO A 484 6.09 6.16 -20.98
N THR A 485 6.01 5.87 -22.28
CA THR A 485 5.58 4.58 -22.82
C THR A 485 6.76 3.63 -23.07
N GLU A 486 8.01 4.04 -22.78
CA GLU A 486 9.21 3.24 -22.97
C GLU A 486 9.31 2.64 -24.39
N SER A 487 8.89 3.45 -25.37
CA SER A 487 8.79 3.08 -26.77
C SER A 487 10.16 3.03 -27.45
N LYS A 488 11.13 3.81 -26.97
CA LYS A 488 12.46 3.91 -27.57
C LYS A 488 13.55 4.04 -26.52
N ALA A 489 14.28 2.94 -26.31
CA ALA A 489 15.47 2.95 -25.46
C ALA A 489 16.55 3.91 -26.00
N ILE A 490 17.23 4.57 -25.08
CA ILE A 490 18.36 5.45 -25.37
C ILE A 490 19.54 4.63 -25.91
N ASP A 491 20.20 5.15 -26.95
CA ASP A 491 21.39 4.54 -27.54
C ASP A 491 22.58 4.57 -26.56
N LEU A 492 22.95 3.40 -26.04
CA LEU A 492 24.05 3.24 -25.10
C LEU A 492 25.44 3.16 -25.77
N THR A 493 25.53 3.31 -27.10
CA THR A 493 26.83 3.53 -27.77
C THR A 493 27.39 4.92 -27.52
N ASP A 494 26.54 5.88 -27.12
CA ASP A 494 26.96 7.19 -26.61
C ASP A 494 27.68 7.02 -25.24
N PRO A 495 28.94 7.45 -25.11
CA PRO A 495 29.70 7.29 -23.87
C PRO A 495 29.07 7.96 -22.63
N THR A 496 28.38 9.10 -22.81
CA THR A 496 27.71 9.84 -21.74
C THR A 496 26.49 9.08 -21.24
N LYS A 497 25.68 8.56 -22.17
CA LYS A 497 24.50 7.76 -21.83
C LYS A 497 24.88 6.41 -21.21
N ASN A 498 25.97 5.80 -21.68
CA ASN A 498 26.51 4.60 -21.06
C ASN A 498 27.05 4.86 -19.64
N ALA A 499 27.72 5.99 -19.40
CA ALA A 499 28.15 6.37 -18.05
C ALA A 499 26.95 6.56 -17.11
N GLN A 500 25.88 7.20 -17.59
CA GLN A 500 24.63 7.35 -16.85
C GLN A 500 24.00 5.99 -16.51
N LYS A 501 23.93 5.08 -17.48
CA LYS A 501 23.49 3.69 -17.26
C LYS A 501 24.30 3.00 -16.16
N LYS A 502 25.63 3.14 -16.16
CA LYS A 502 26.51 2.52 -15.15
C LYS A 502 26.27 3.07 -13.74
N VAL A 503 25.94 4.36 -13.61
CA VAL A 503 25.57 4.95 -12.31
C VAL A 503 24.28 4.35 -11.78
N LEU A 504 23.26 4.21 -12.63
CA LEU A 504 21.98 3.60 -12.24
C LEU A 504 22.13 2.11 -11.94
N GLU A 505 22.89 1.37 -12.74
CA GLU A 505 23.21 -0.03 -12.48
C GLU A 505 23.90 -0.19 -11.12
N ARG A 506 24.93 0.61 -10.84
CA ARG A 506 25.61 0.56 -9.53
C ARG A 506 24.65 0.90 -8.39
N ALA A 507 23.79 1.90 -8.57
CA ALA A 507 22.79 2.25 -7.57
C ALA A 507 21.81 1.09 -7.31
N ALA A 508 21.34 0.40 -8.35
CA ALA A 508 20.45 -0.74 -8.21
C ALA A 508 21.14 -1.91 -7.48
N LEU A 509 22.39 -2.25 -7.86
CA LEU A 509 23.15 -3.32 -7.20
C LEU A 509 23.43 -3.02 -5.72
N LEU A 510 23.59 -1.75 -5.35
CA LEU A 510 23.71 -1.34 -3.93
C LEU A 510 22.38 -1.45 -3.15
N GLN A 511 21.27 -1.76 -3.82
CA GLN A 511 19.97 -2.04 -3.20
C GLN A 511 19.65 -3.54 -3.22
N GLY A 512 20.69 -4.39 -3.32
CA GLY A 512 20.54 -5.84 -3.24
C GLY A 512 19.99 -6.51 -4.50
N VAL A 513 19.71 -5.79 -5.59
CA VAL A 513 19.12 -6.43 -6.78
C VAL A 513 20.08 -7.44 -7.42
N GLY A 514 19.55 -8.62 -7.74
CA GLY A 514 20.27 -9.71 -8.36
C GLY A 514 21.24 -10.44 -7.43
N GLU A 515 21.22 -10.13 -6.12
CA GLU A 515 21.88 -10.93 -5.10
C GLU A 515 21.06 -12.22 -4.83
N ASP A 516 21.69 -13.21 -4.18
CA ASP A 516 21.01 -14.47 -3.85
C ASP A 516 19.95 -14.27 -2.75
N ASP A 517 18.94 -15.15 -2.69
CA ASP A 517 17.79 -15.06 -1.76
C ASP A 517 18.19 -14.91 -0.26
N ASP A 518 19.39 -15.34 0.12
CA ASP A 518 19.93 -15.22 1.48
C ASP A 518 20.52 -13.82 1.80
N TRP A 519 20.63 -12.93 0.81
CA TRP A 519 21.27 -11.62 0.95
C TRP A 519 20.59 -10.75 2.01
N TYR A 520 19.26 -10.78 2.07
CA TYR A 520 18.50 -10.05 3.09
C TYR A 520 18.66 -10.66 4.49
N VAL A 521 18.73 -11.99 4.60
CA VAL A 521 18.99 -12.69 5.87
C VAL A 521 20.40 -12.38 6.39
N ALA A 522 21.36 -12.23 5.49
CA ALA A 522 22.75 -11.89 5.81
C ALA A 522 23.00 -10.39 6.03
N ASN A 523 22.13 -9.52 5.50
CA ASN A 523 22.15 -8.07 5.67
C ASN A 523 20.78 -7.60 6.16
N PRO A 524 20.39 -7.94 7.40
CA PRO A 524 19.11 -7.51 7.91
C PRO A 524 19.09 -5.98 7.88
N ALA A 525 18.22 -5.41 7.06
CA ALA A 525 17.93 -3.98 7.10
C ALA A 525 17.46 -3.58 8.52
N TRP A 526 16.98 -4.55 9.30
CA TRP A 526 16.66 -4.36 10.70
C TRP A 526 17.88 -4.51 11.63
N ALA A 527 18.41 -3.37 12.07
CA ALA A 527 19.30 -3.27 13.23
C ALA A 527 18.84 -2.14 14.16
N GLY A 528 17.74 -2.36 14.90
CA GLY A 528 17.35 -1.47 15.99
C GLY A 528 16.67 -0.15 15.57
N PRO A 529 16.66 0.90 16.43
CA PRO A 529 16.05 2.20 16.12
C PRO A 529 16.79 2.96 15.01
N ASP A 530 16.08 3.90 14.38
CA ASP A 530 16.42 4.60 13.13
C ASP A 530 17.90 5.04 13.00
N LEU A 531 18.67 4.33 12.14
CA LEU A 531 20.06 4.66 11.80
C LEU A 531 20.17 5.79 10.75
N ARG A 532 19.08 6.42 10.30
CA ARG A 532 19.13 7.51 9.30
C ARG A 532 19.60 8.85 9.89
N HIS A 533 19.92 8.87 11.19
CA HIS A 533 20.50 10.00 11.90
C HIS A 533 22.01 9.87 12.15
N LEU A 534 22.71 8.92 11.52
CA LEU A 534 24.17 8.76 11.69
C LEU A 534 24.91 10.06 11.39
N THR A 535 25.30 10.74 12.47
CA THR A 535 26.28 11.82 12.41
C THR A 535 27.61 11.13 12.10
N PRO A 536 28.34 11.49 11.03
CA PRO A 536 29.64 10.89 10.75
C PRO A 536 30.50 10.89 12.01
N GLY A 537 31.10 9.76 12.38
CA GLY A 537 31.90 9.65 13.60
C GLY A 537 31.15 9.34 14.89
N ASP A 538 29.82 9.37 14.93
CA ASP A 538 29.03 8.89 16.07
C ASP A 538 28.92 7.36 15.99
N TYR A 539 29.91 6.68 16.57
CA TYR A 539 30.05 5.21 16.50
C TYR A 539 29.28 4.50 17.60
N ASN A 540 28.93 5.17 18.70
CA ASN A 540 28.13 4.60 19.77
C ASN A 540 26.62 4.89 19.62
N LEU A 541 26.25 5.71 18.63
CA LEU A 541 24.87 6.04 18.24
C LEU A 541 24.11 6.82 19.32
N ASP A 542 24.80 7.60 20.14
CA ASP A 542 24.18 8.40 21.20
C ASP A 542 23.80 9.82 20.77
N GLY A 543 24.10 10.18 19.52
CA GLY A 543 23.81 11.48 18.92
C GLY A 543 24.90 12.53 19.16
N ALA A 544 26.02 12.18 19.79
CA ALA A 544 27.15 13.08 20.04
C ALA A 544 28.47 12.46 19.59
N VAL A 545 29.29 13.21 18.84
CA VAL A 545 30.65 12.77 18.48
C VAL A 545 31.62 13.14 19.60
N ASP A 546 31.93 12.19 20.47
CA ASP A 546 32.75 12.39 21.66
C ASP A 546 33.80 11.28 21.89
N ALA A 547 34.36 11.19 23.11
CA ALA A 547 35.41 10.23 23.44
C ALA A 547 34.90 8.78 23.57
N ALA A 548 33.60 8.57 23.75
CA ALA A 548 32.98 7.26 23.79
C ALA A 548 33.02 6.60 22.40
N ASP A 549 32.84 7.35 21.32
CA ASP A 549 32.96 6.83 19.94
C ASP A 549 34.36 6.33 19.65
N TYR A 550 35.37 7.09 20.07
CA TYR A 550 36.77 6.66 19.92
C TYR A 550 37.03 5.32 20.61
N THR A 551 36.34 5.07 21.73
CA THR A 551 36.42 3.79 22.44
C THR A 551 35.80 2.67 21.61
N VAL A 552 34.65 2.91 20.99
CA VAL A 552 34.00 1.95 20.06
C VAL A 552 34.91 1.63 18.88
N TRP A 553 35.46 2.64 18.20
CA TRP A 553 36.40 2.43 17.10
C TRP A 553 37.65 1.66 17.52
N ARG A 554 38.29 2.08 18.62
CA ARG A 554 39.51 1.44 19.10
C ARG A 554 39.28 -0.05 19.43
N ASP A 555 38.14 -0.36 20.04
CA ASP A 555 37.82 -1.71 20.48
C ASP A 555 37.41 -2.63 19.31
N THR A 556 37.09 -2.05 18.15
CA THR A 556 36.70 -2.75 16.91
C THR A 556 37.77 -2.68 15.81
N LEU A 557 38.90 -2.02 16.05
CA LEU A 557 39.99 -1.86 15.10
C LEU A 557 40.51 -3.20 14.56
N GLY A 558 40.55 -3.33 13.23
CA GLY A 558 40.99 -4.51 12.49
C GLY A 558 39.89 -5.55 12.24
N GLN A 559 38.66 -5.30 12.68
CA GLN A 559 37.53 -6.18 12.41
C GLN A 559 36.95 -5.92 11.00
N LYS A 560 36.44 -6.98 10.39
CA LYS A 560 35.58 -6.87 9.21
C LYS A 560 34.14 -6.72 9.68
N VAL A 561 33.48 -5.68 9.20
CA VAL A 561 32.09 -5.37 9.51
C VAL A 561 31.33 -5.09 8.21
N PRO A 562 30.00 -5.22 8.18
CA PRO A 562 29.24 -4.72 7.04
C PRO A 562 29.54 -3.23 6.79
N PRO A 563 29.71 -2.81 5.52
CA PRO A 563 30.01 -1.42 5.20
C PRO A 563 29.06 -0.43 5.86
N TYR A 564 29.57 0.66 6.43
CA TYR A 564 28.78 1.70 7.10
C TYR A 564 28.01 1.24 8.36
N THR A 565 28.40 0.11 8.97
CA THR A 565 27.84 -0.36 10.25
C THR A 565 28.88 -0.25 11.36
N GLY A 566 28.51 0.37 12.48
CA GLY A 566 29.42 0.58 13.61
C GLY A 566 30.57 1.55 13.30
N ALA A 567 31.80 1.19 13.69
CA ALA A 567 32.98 2.05 13.61
C ALA A 567 33.61 2.19 12.20
N ASP A 568 33.02 1.56 11.17
CA ASP A 568 33.44 1.69 9.77
C ASP A 568 32.87 2.99 9.16
N GLY A 569 33.50 4.10 9.52
CA GLY A 569 33.10 5.43 9.10
C GLY A 569 33.41 5.76 7.64
N ASN A 570 34.34 5.03 7.01
CA ASN A 570 34.71 5.21 5.61
C ASN A 570 33.91 4.30 4.65
N GLY A 571 33.28 3.25 5.19
CA GLY A 571 32.39 2.33 4.48
C GLY A 571 33.09 1.33 3.57
N ASP A 572 34.33 0.97 3.86
CA ASP A 572 35.11 -0.01 3.09
C ASP A 572 34.99 -1.45 3.63
N GLY A 573 34.23 -1.64 4.71
CA GLY A 573 33.98 -2.93 5.35
C GLY A 573 35.11 -3.41 6.26
N VAL A 574 36.10 -2.54 6.54
CA VAL A 574 37.23 -2.82 7.42
C VAL A 574 37.42 -1.66 8.38
N VAL A 575 37.24 -1.92 9.68
CA VAL A 575 37.52 -0.91 10.70
C VAL A 575 39.04 -0.70 10.77
N ASP A 576 39.53 0.42 10.25
CA ASP A 576 40.94 0.74 10.15
C ASP A 576 41.24 2.18 10.59
N GLN A 577 42.45 2.65 10.29
CA GLN A 577 42.88 3.98 10.73
C GLN A 577 42.16 5.11 9.98
N ALA A 578 41.71 4.89 8.75
CA ALA A 578 40.98 5.86 7.96
C ALA A 578 39.60 6.16 8.58
N ASP A 579 38.98 5.21 9.28
CA ASP A 579 37.76 5.48 10.03
C ASP A 579 37.98 6.51 11.14
N SER A 580 39.08 6.37 11.90
CA SER A 580 39.39 7.36 12.95
C SER A 580 39.55 8.80 12.42
N GLU A 581 39.90 8.96 11.14
CA GLU A 581 39.96 10.27 10.50
C GLU A 581 38.57 10.84 10.23
N VAL A 582 37.56 9.99 10.00
CA VAL A 582 36.14 10.39 9.91
C VAL A 582 35.65 10.90 11.26
N TRP A 583 35.90 10.16 12.36
CA TRP A 583 35.58 10.63 13.71
C TRP A 583 36.26 11.96 14.07
N LYS A 584 37.55 12.11 13.76
CA LYS A 584 38.30 13.36 14.02
C LYS A 584 37.77 14.56 13.23
N GLN A 585 37.21 14.34 12.04
CA GLN A 585 36.66 15.42 11.22
C GLN A 585 35.28 15.88 11.70
N ALA A 586 34.57 15.00 12.39
CA ALA A 586 33.22 15.26 12.86
C ALA A 586 33.13 15.78 14.31
N ARG A 587 34.21 15.61 15.09
CA ARG A 587 34.41 16.19 16.42
C ARG A 587 34.91 17.63 16.35
#